data_AF-A0A2V7NNL2-F1
#
_entry.id   AF-A0A2V7NNL2-F1
#
_cell.length_a   1.000
_cell.length_b   1.000
_cell.length_c   1.000
_cell.angle_alpha   90.00
_cell.angle_beta   90.00
_cell.angle_gamma   90.00
#
_symmetry.space_group_name_H-M   'P 1'
#
loop_
_entity.id
_entity.type
_entity.pdbx_description
1 polymer ?
#
loop_
_entity_poly.entity_id
_entity_poly.type
_entity_poly.pdbx_seq_one_letter_code
_entity_poly.pdbx_strand_id
1 'polypeptide(L)'
;MNEILRDRLLRKLDALPEEKAYLVLDYVEFLESKYAERPAGAAPFQKVAETLEDTLRAGRVPVNIIRGTMDAVGKAGKLLEKFAAAGKAAVEEAAKKGPEKVEEPPAPQ
;
A
#
# COMPACT_ATOMS: atom_id res chain seq x y z
N MET A 1 -8.90 14.72 -9.89
CA MET A 1 -10.15 14.98 -9.16
C MET A 1 -9.91 16.17 -8.23
N ASN A 2 -10.86 17.11 -8.08
CA ASN A 2 -10.71 18.19 -7.09
C ASN A 2 -11.05 17.68 -5.67
N GLU A 3 -10.55 18.36 -4.64
CA GLU A 3 -10.69 17.92 -3.23
C GLU A 3 -12.15 17.85 -2.76
N ILE A 4 -12.98 18.82 -3.16
CA ILE A 4 -14.40 18.86 -2.77
C ILE A 4 -15.13 17.61 -3.26
N LEU A 5 -14.88 17.20 -4.50
CA LEU A 5 -15.46 15.98 -5.09
C LEU A 5 -14.93 14.72 -4.37
N ARG A 6 -13.63 14.68 -4.09
CA ARG A 6 -12.99 13.59 -3.34
C ARG A 6 -13.64 13.39 -1.97
N ASP A 7 -13.75 14.44 -1.18
CA ASP A 7 -14.31 14.39 0.17
C ASP A 7 -15.81 14.08 0.16
N ARG A 8 -16.53 14.55 -0.87
CA ARG A 8 -17.93 14.16 -1.07
C ARG A 8 -18.06 12.66 -1.35
N LEU A 9 -17.20 12.09 -2.19
CA LEU A 9 -17.23 10.65 -2.49
C LEU A 9 -16.87 9.82 -1.25
N LEU A 10 -15.78 10.16 -0.56
CA LEU A 10 -15.34 9.44 0.64
C LEU A 10 -16.44 9.40 1.72
N ARG A 11 -17.07 10.53 2.03
CA ARG A 11 -18.20 10.56 2.99
C ARG A 11 -19.38 9.67 2.60
N LYS A 12 -19.59 9.43 1.30
CA LYS A 12 -20.65 8.53 0.83
C LYS A 12 -20.21 7.06 0.92
N LEU A 13 -18.95 6.76 0.64
CA LEU A 13 -18.38 5.43 0.78
C LEU A 13 -18.33 5.00 2.26
N ASP A 14 -17.87 5.88 3.15
CA ASP A 14 -17.74 5.59 4.60
C ASP A 14 -19.09 5.30 5.28
N ALA A 15 -20.20 5.78 4.70
CA ALA A 15 -21.54 5.55 5.22
C ALA A 15 -22.14 4.20 4.78
N LEU A 16 -21.49 3.49 3.86
CA LEU A 16 -22.01 2.22 3.34
C LEU A 16 -21.58 1.04 4.22
N PRO A 17 -22.46 0.03 4.40
CA PRO A 17 -22.02 -1.29 4.84
C PRO A 17 -20.96 -1.84 3.89
N GLU A 18 -20.02 -2.61 4.40
CA GLU A 18 -18.88 -3.13 3.62
C GLU A 18 -19.34 -4.00 2.44
N GLU A 19 -20.44 -4.74 2.59
CA GLU A 19 -21.05 -5.50 1.50
C GLU A 19 -21.48 -4.61 0.33
N LYS A 20 -21.88 -3.37 0.62
CA LYS A 20 -22.24 -2.38 -0.39
C LYS A 20 -21.01 -1.65 -0.93
N ALA A 21 -19.96 -1.49 -0.12
CA ALA A 21 -18.69 -0.96 -0.59
C ALA A 21 -18.09 -1.82 -1.71
N TYR A 22 -18.19 -3.15 -1.59
CA TYR A 22 -17.79 -4.07 -2.67
C TYR A 22 -18.57 -3.89 -3.97
N LEU A 23 -19.88 -3.64 -3.90
CA LEU A 23 -20.67 -3.34 -5.11
C LEU A 23 -20.21 -2.03 -5.78
N VAL A 24 -19.80 -1.04 -4.97
CA VAL A 24 -19.26 0.21 -5.50
C VAL A 24 -17.89 -0.02 -6.13
N LEU A 25 -17.03 -0.83 -5.49
CA LEU A 25 -15.75 -1.23 -6.07
C LEU A 25 -15.93 -1.88 -7.44
N ASP A 26 -16.81 -2.89 -7.53
CA ASP A 26 -17.08 -3.59 -8.79
C ASP A 26 -17.57 -2.62 -9.89
N TYR A 27 -18.40 -1.63 -9.53
CA TYR A 27 -18.86 -0.60 -10.47
C TYR A 27 -17.74 0.35 -10.90
N VAL A 28 -16.85 0.74 -9.98
CA VAL A 28 -15.68 1.58 -10.29
C VAL A 28 -14.71 0.84 -11.21
N GLU A 29 -14.43 -0.44 -10.94
CA GLU A 29 -13.61 -1.30 -11.80
C GLU A 29 -14.23 -1.45 -13.19
N PHE A 30 -15.56 -1.59 -13.27
CA PHE A 30 -16.27 -1.57 -14.54
C PHE A 30 -16.03 -0.24 -15.29
N LEU A 31 -16.19 0.91 -14.63
CA LEU A 31 -15.92 2.21 -15.24
C LEU A 31 -14.47 2.36 -15.68
N GLU A 32 -13.52 1.90 -14.86
CA GLU A 32 -12.09 1.89 -15.18
C GLU A 32 -11.83 1.08 -16.46
N SER A 33 -12.39 -0.13 -16.57
CA SER A 33 -12.23 -0.99 -17.74
C SER A 33 -12.72 -0.38 -19.06
N LYS A 34 -13.63 0.61 -18.98
CA LYS A 34 -14.24 1.27 -20.14
C LYS A 34 -13.62 2.61 -20.49
N TYR A 35 -13.19 3.37 -19.48
CA TYR A 35 -12.88 4.79 -19.64
C TYR A 35 -11.46 5.17 -19.21
N ALA A 36 -10.71 4.28 -18.54
CA ALA A 36 -9.35 4.58 -18.14
C ALA A 36 -8.37 4.48 -19.33
N GLU A 37 -7.57 5.51 -19.54
CA GLU A 37 -6.48 5.49 -20.53
C GLU A 37 -5.33 4.55 -20.11
N ARG A 38 -5.18 4.33 -18.81
CA ARG A 38 -4.24 3.38 -18.20
C ARG A 38 -4.83 2.87 -16.87
N PRO A 39 -4.60 1.59 -16.51
CA PRO A 39 -5.02 1.08 -15.21
C PRO A 39 -4.46 1.92 -14.06
N ALA A 40 -5.24 2.10 -12.99
CA ALA A 40 -4.75 2.66 -11.75
C ALA A 40 -3.58 1.80 -11.26
N GLY A 41 -2.38 2.40 -11.17
CA GLY A 41 -1.21 1.68 -10.69
C GLY A 41 -1.35 1.37 -9.21
N ALA A 42 -1.02 0.13 -8.82
CA ALA A 42 -0.90 -0.28 -7.42
C ALA A 42 0.51 -0.80 -7.13
N ALA A 43 1.01 -0.56 -5.91
CA ALA A 43 2.28 -1.12 -5.45
C ALA A 43 2.22 -2.66 -5.44
N PRO A 44 3.35 -3.39 -5.59
CA PRO A 44 3.32 -4.85 -5.66
C PRO A 44 2.63 -5.53 -4.46
N PHE A 45 2.89 -5.05 -3.24
CA PHE A 45 2.23 -5.56 -2.04
C PHE A 45 0.72 -5.31 -2.05
N GLN A 46 0.31 -4.14 -2.54
CA GLN A 46 -1.11 -3.78 -2.66
C GLN A 46 -1.83 -4.71 -3.65
N LYS A 47 -1.23 -5.00 -4.81
CA LYS A 47 -1.79 -5.97 -5.78
C LYS A 47 -1.98 -7.36 -5.17
N VAL A 48 -1.03 -7.81 -4.34
CA VAL A 48 -1.13 -9.10 -3.66
C VAL A 48 -2.27 -9.09 -2.65
N ALA A 49 -2.43 -7.99 -1.90
CA ALA A 49 -3.53 -7.84 -0.95
C ALA A 49 -4.89 -7.84 -1.65
N GLU A 50 -5.04 -7.07 -2.74
CA GLU A 50 -6.24 -7.03 -3.59
C GLU A 50 -6.56 -8.42 -4.15
N THR A 51 -5.57 -9.12 -4.74
CA THR A 51 -5.74 -10.49 -5.27
C THR A 51 -6.19 -11.48 -4.19
N LEU A 52 -5.67 -11.37 -2.97
CA LEU A 52 -6.08 -12.19 -1.84
C LEU A 52 -7.54 -11.92 -1.47
N GLU A 53 -7.92 -10.65 -1.36
CA GLU A 53 -9.31 -10.24 -1.08
C GLU A 53 -10.28 -10.76 -2.13
N ASP A 54 -9.96 -10.60 -3.42
CA ASP A 54 -10.76 -11.09 -4.54
C ASP A 54 -10.94 -12.60 -4.49
N THR A 55 -9.88 -13.33 -4.14
CA THR A 55 -9.93 -14.79 -3.99
C THR A 55 -10.90 -15.21 -2.88
N LEU A 56 -10.86 -14.52 -1.73
CA LEU A 56 -11.78 -14.78 -0.62
C LEU A 56 -13.22 -14.44 -0.99
N ARG A 57 -13.44 -13.31 -1.66
CA ARG A 57 -14.76 -12.89 -2.17
C ARG A 57 -15.33 -13.92 -3.16
N ALA A 58 -14.52 -14.36 -4.13
CA ALA A 58 -14.91 -15.37 -5.12
C ALA A 58 -15.25 -16.72 -4.46
N GLY A 59 -14.52 -17.07 -3.39
CA GLY A 59 -14.81 -18.22 -2.54
C GLY A 59 -16.07 -18.10 -1.68
N ARG A 60 -16.82 -16.99 -1.77
CA ARG A 60 -17.99 -16.68 -0.94
C ARG A 60 -17.68 -16.71 0.57
N VAL A 61 -16.46 -16.34 0.94
CA VAL A 61 -16.07 -16.20 2.35
C VAL A 61 -16.93 -15.10 2.98
N PRO A 62 -17.45 -15.30 4.21
CA PRO A 62 -18.22 -14.27 4.90
C PRO A 62 -17.42 -12.95 5.05
N VAL A 63 -18.09 -11.83 4.80
CA VAL A 63 -17.48 -10.49 4.72
C VAL A 63 -16.76 -10.10 6.02
N ASN A 64 -17.29 -10.48 7.17
CA ASN A 64 -16.63 -10.26 8.47
C ASN A 64 -15.26 -10.98 8.59
N ILE A 65 -15.10 -12.15 7.98
CA ILE A 65 -13.82 -12.89 7.95
C ILE A 65 -12.85 -12.24 6.97
N ILE A 66 -13.36 -11.78 5.82
CA ILE A 66 -12.55 -11.03 4.83
C ILE A 66 -11.98 -9.78 5.49
N ARG A 67 -12.83 -8.97 6.14
CA ARG A 67 -12.40 -7.78 6.89
C ARG A 67 -11.30 -8.08 7.89
N GLY A 68 -11.49 -9.09 8.75
CA GLY A 68 -10.49 -9.47 9.74
C GLY A 68 -9.14 -9.88 9.14
N THR A 69 -9.17 -10.54 7.98
CA THR A 69 -7.97 -10.91 7.22
C THR A 69 -7.29 -9.66 6.64
N MET A 70 -8.06 -8.77 6.02
CA MET A 70 -7.54 -7.53 5.42
C MET A 70 -6.99 -6.56 6.47
N ASP A 71 -7.58 -6.48 7.67
CA ASP A 71 -7.03 -5.72 8.79
C ASP A 71 -5.64 -6.23 9.20
N ALA A 72 -5.43 -7.54 9.19
CA ALA A 72 -4.13 -8.14 9.49
C ALA A 72 -3.11 -7.83 8.37
N VAL A 73 -3.51 -7.94 7.10
CA VAL A 73 -2.68 -7.60 5.94
C VAL A 73 -2.28 -6.12 5.98
N GLY A 74 -3.22 -5.21 6.27
CA GLY A 74 -2.95 -3.79 6.40
C GLY A 74 -1.98 -3.46 7.54
N LYS A 75 -2.07 -4.16 8.68
CA LYS A 75 -1.10 -4.02 9.78
C LYS A 75 0.29 -4.50 9.37
N ALA A 76 0.38 -5.63 8.66
CA ALA A 76 1.65 -6.14 8.14
C ALA A 76 2.28 -5.17 7.14
N GLY A 77 1.50 -4.62 6.21
CA GLY A 77 1.96 -3.60 5.26
C GLY A 77 2.54 -2.37 5.97
N LYS A 78 1.86 -1.84 6.98
CA LYS A 78 2.37 -0.71 7.78
C LYS A 78 3.69 -1.03 8.50
N LEU A 79 3.88 -2.27 8.94
CA LEU A 79 5.14 -2.69 9.55
C LEU A 79 6.27 -2.74 8.52
N LEU A 80 6.01 -3.30 7.34
CA LEU A 80 6.97 -3.36 6.24
C LEU A 80 7.39 -1.96 5.78
N GLU A 81 6.45 -1.02 5.65
CA GLU A 81 6.74 0.37 5.30
C GLU A 81 7.64 1.05 6.34
N LYS A 82 7.37 0.84 7.64
CA LYS A 82 8.24 1.37 8.71
C LYS A 82 9.64 0.78 8.66
N PHE A 83 9.75 -0.51 8.38
CA PHE A 83 11.05 -1.19 8.25
C PHE A 83 11.83 -0.69 7.04
N ALA A 84 11.17 -0.54 5.88
CA ALA A 84 11.77 0.01 4.68
C ALA A 84 12.23 1.46 4.88
N ALA A 85 11.43 2.29 5.57
CA ALA A 85 11.80 3.65 5.92
C ALA A 85 13.06 3.69 6.83
N ALA A 86 13.12 2.83 7.84
CA ALA A 86 14.29 2.72 8.71
C ALA A 86 15.54 2.26 7.96
N GLY A 87 15.41 1.28 7.06
CA GLY A 87 16.51 0.82 6.20
C GLY A 87 17.05 1.93 5.29
N LYS A 88 16.16 2.71 4.66
CA LYS A 88 16.57 3.87 3.86
C LYS A 88 17.32 4.91 4.69
N ALA A 89 16.85 5.22 5.89
CA ALA A 89 17.51 6.17 6.78
C ALA A 89 18.92 5.69 7.18
N ALA A 90 19.09 4.40 7.47
CA ALA A 90 20.41 3.83 7.79
C ALA A 90 21.39 3.91 6.60
N VAL A 91 20.92 3.64 5.38
CA VAL A 91 21.75 3.77 4.16
C VAL A 91 22.13 5.23 3.91
N GLU A 92 21.20 6.18 4.07
CA GLU A 92 21.50 7.61 3.96
C GLU A 92 22.51 8.09 5.02
N GLU A 93 22.42 7.57 6.25
CA GLU A 93 23.40 7.86 7.30
C GLU A 93 24.79 7.30 6.95
N ALA A 94 24.86 6.07 6.46
CA ALA A 94 26.11 5.45 6.00
C ALA A 94 26.72 6.20 4.80
N ALA A 95 25.89 6.64 3.85
CA ALA A 95 26.34 7.44 2.70
C ALA A 95 26.85 8.84 3.13
N LYS A 96 26.23 9.45 4.14
CA LYS A 96 26.69 10.73 4.72
C LYS A 96 27.99 10.61 5.52
N LYS A 97 28.25 9.46 6.15
CA LYS A 97 29.49 9.23 6.91
C LYS A 97 30.72 9.03 6.02
N GLY A 98 30.55 8.73 4.72
CA GLY A 98 31.67 8.53 3.78
C GLY A 98 32.59 7.37 4.16
N PRO A 99 33.45 6.86 3.25
CA PRO A 99 34.51 5.95 3.65
C PRO A 99 35.45 6.71 4.59
N GLU A 100 35.55 6.26 5.84
CA GLU A 100 36.59 6.70 6.76
C GLU A 100 37.93 6.53 6.03
N LYS A 101 38.60 7.66 5.78
CA LYS A 101 39.92 7.69 5.17
C LYS A 101 40.83 6.96 6.16
N VAL A 102 41.17 5.71 5.86
CA VAL A 102 42.14 4.94 6.62
C VAL A 102 43.43 5.76 6.59
N GLU A 103 43.72 6.43 7.70
CA GLU A 103 44.99 7.12 7.89
C GLU A 103 46.08 6.05 7.91
N GLU A 104 46.88 6.00 6.84
CA GLU A 104 48.07 5.18 6.78
C GLU A 104 49.02 5.60 7.92
N PRO A 105 49.56 4.66 8.72
CA PRO A 105 50.45 5.00 9.82
C PRO A 105 51.69 5.73 9.29
N PRO A 106 52.22 6.74 10.01
CA PRO A 106 53.36 7.51 9.52
C PRO A 106 54.57 6.59 9.37
N ALA A 107 55.19 6.65 8.19
CA ALA A 107 56.41 5.89 7.90
C ALA A 107 57.53 6.31 8.88
N PRO A 108 58.24 5.36 9.50
CA PRO A 108 59.35 5.66 10.39
C PRO A 108 60.53 6.25 9.59
N GLN A 109 61.10 7.34 10.13
CA GLN A 109 62.24 8.08 9.58
C GLN A 109 63.55 7.28 9.66
#